data_AF-A0A421DSR4-F1
#
_entry.id   AF-A0A421DSR4-F1
#
_cell.length_a   1.000
_cell.length_b   1.000
_cell.length_c   1.000
_cell.angle_alpha   90.00
_cell.angle_beta   90.00
_cell.angle_gamma   90.00
#
_symmetry.space_group_name_H-M   'P 1'
#
loop_
_entity.id
_entity.type
_entity.pdbx_description
1 polymer ?
#
loop_
_entity_poly.entity_id
_entity_poly.type
_entity_poly.pdbx_seq_one_letter_code
_entity_poly.pdbx_strand_id
1 'polypeptide(L)'
;MLNKVTGAIRKLLHPDTGEPVQVSKEALQQEQTRARSTGIRRANAGISVASTLTPRRLAGVLRNAADGSPLDYFILAEEMEERDLHYSSVLRTRKLTVAGIVPTVEAASDDENDIKLADAVRVMMERPQIPELLFDLLDGLGKGIAVAEILWDTSTIPWMPRDYSWVDPRFLKMDADTLRKVHVLTEAEPFNGEPLAAYKYIIHQPRLKSGLPLRNGLARLVAVMYMLKSFTVRDWWAFGEKFGLPIVIGKYGPNASPQDIKTLIDAIASLASDAGCAIPQSMLIDMKETASRQGGGDLFEGMAEWCDAQTSKAVLGQTMTTDDGSSQSQANVHNQVRMDIAKWDARQLENTLNEFLIRPFVMLNYGGQENYPRVCLRINEPEDLKALVESLIPLIDRGMKVQMSELRDKFGLAEPEEGAEILLPVNAQSGSYAMLPAMNREQIALNRTSPQDDIDQLTADAISDWQRVGTAFTNPVLALANEVDSYESFLARLPELQDSLDAGEFVDQLARLCFQARGLGDVSDE
;
A
#
# COMPACT_ATOMS: atom_id res chain seq x y z
N MET A 1 -39.76 -16.47 -19.44
CA MET A 1 -39.04 -17.71 -19.06
C MET A 1 -37.80 -17.81 -19.92
N LEU A 2 -36.62 -17.50 -19.37
CA LEU A 2 -35.36 -17.79 -20.07
C LEU A 2 -35.23 -19.31 -20.10
N ASN A 3 -35.40 -19.89 -21.28
CA ASN A 3 -35.04 -21.28 -21.49
C ASN A 3 -33.53 -21.35 -21.17
N LYS A 4 -33.17 -21.93 -20.02
CA LYS A 4 -31.83 -22.44 -19.78
C LYS A 4 -31.59 -23.46 -20.90
N VAL A 5 -30.95 -23.04 -21.98
CA VAL A 5 -30.80 -23.88 -23.17
C VAL A 5 -29.80 -24.97 -22.84
N THR A 6 -30.32 -26.10 -22.38
CA THR A 6 -29.56 -27.32 -22.15
C THR A 6 -29.26 -27.97 -23.51
N GLY A 7 -27.98 -28.10 -23.86
CA GLY A 7 -27.52 -29.12 -24.80
C GLY A 7 -27.38 -28.75 -26.28
N ALA A 8 -27.68 -27.53 -26.73
CA ALA A 8 -27.32 -27.13 -28.08
C ALA A 8 -25.86 -26.62 -28.11
N ILE A 9 -25.05 -27.14 -29.05
CA ILE A 9 -23.72 -26.63 -29.40
C ILE A 9 -23.87 -25.11 -29.58
N ARG A 10 -23.51 -24.35 -28.54
CA ARG A 10 -23.58 -22.89 -28.59
C ARG A 10 -22.65 -22.47 -29.72
N LYS A 11 -23.16 -21.76 -30.72
CA LYS A 11 -22.32 -21.03 -31.67
C LYS A 11 -21.67 -19.88 -30.90
N LEU A 12 -20.67 -20.22 -30.10
CA LEU A 12 -19.85 -19.27 -29.37
C LEU A 12 -18.94 -18.63 -30.41
N LEU A 13 -18.87 -17.31 -30.39
CA LEU A 13 -17.95 -16.56 -31.24
C LEU A 13 -16.72 -16.22 -30.42
N HIS A 14 -15.53 -16.50 -30.95
CA HIS A 14 -14.29 -16.08 -30.30
C HIS A 14 -14.38 -14.57 -29.99
N PRO A 15 -14.17 -14.14 -28.74
CA PRO A 15 -14.30 -12.72 -28.39
C PRO A 15 -13.37 -11.83 -29.23
N ASP A 16 -12.14 -12.29 -29.51
CA ASP A 16 -11.19 -11.51 -30.33
C ASP A 16 -11.36 -11.62 -31.85
N THR A 17 -11.77 -12.78 -32.40
CA THR A 17 -11.81 -12.99 -33.86
C THR A 17 -13.22 -12.95 -34.44
N GLY A 18 -14.25 -13.05 -33.60
CA GLY A 18 -15.65 -13.13 -34.03
C GLY A 18 -15.99 -14.44 -34.77
N GLU A 19 -15.07 -15.39 -34.86
CA GLU A 19 -15.25 -16.66 -35.56
C GLU A 19 -15.94 -17.70 -34.66
N PRO A 20 -16.72 -18.63 -35.21
CA PRO A 20 -17.34 -19.68 -34.41
C PRO A 20 -16.30 -20.63 -33.81
N VAL A 21 -16.29 -20.76 -32.48
CA VAL A 21 -15.41 -21.65 -31.72
C VAL A 21 -16.21 -22.79 -31.10
N GLN A 22 -15.73 -24.01 -31.31
CA GLN A 22 -16.20 -25.17 -30.55
C GLN A 22 -15.39 -25.27 -29.25
N VAL A 23 -16.05 -25.03 -28.13
CA VAL A 23 -15.44 -25.15 -26.80
C VAL A 23 -15.78 -26.52 -26.23
N SER A 24 -14.77 -27.36 -25.97
CA SER A 24 -14.99 -28.66 -25.34
C SER A 24 -15.10 -28.51 -23.81
N LYS A 25 -16.09 -29.18 -23.21
CA LYS A 25 -16.32 -29.10 -21.75
C LYS A 25 -15.15 -29.66 -20.95
N GLU A 26 -14.54 -30.73 -21.44
CA GLU A 26 -13.38 -31.37 -20.81
C GLU A 26 -12.17 -30.44 -20.80
N ALA A 27 -11.93 -29.69 -21.88
CA ALA A 27 -10.82 -28.75 -21.92
C ALA A 27 -11.03 -27.54 -20.99
N LEU A 28 -12.28 -27.13 -20.70
CA LEU A 28 -12.55 -26.04 -19.76
C LEU A 28 -12.33 -26.43 -18.29
N GLN A 29 -12.39 -27.72 -17.97
CA GLN A 29 -12.19 -28.23 -16.60
C GLN A 29 -10.71 -28.50 -16.28
N GLN A 30 -9.91 -28.86 -17.28
CA GLN A 30 -8.53 -29.26 -17.09
C GLN A 30 -7.58 -28.10 -17.24
N GLU A 31 -6.59 -28.00 -16.36
CA GLU A 31 -5.54 -26.98 -16.44
C GLU A 31 -4.63 -27.22 -17.67
N GLN A 32 -4.59 -26.29 -18.62
CA GLN A 32 -3.78 -26.38 -19.84
C GLN A 32 -2.36 -25.85 -19.61
N THR A 33 -2.17 -24.83 -18.77
CA THR A 33 -0.85 -24.20 -18.50
C THR A 33 -0.04 -24.84 -17.39
N ARG A 34 -0.53 -25.93 -16.79
CA ARG A 34 0.12 -26.58 -15.64
C ARG A 34 1.60 -26.85 -15.88
N ALA A 35 2.43 -26.41 -14.94
CA ALA A 35 3.85 -26.73 -14.93
C ALA A 35 4.07 -28.25 -14.80
N ARG A 36 5.05 -28.77 -15.55
CA ARG A 36 5.42 -30.19 -15.58
C ARG A 36 6.87 -30.35 -15.11
N SER A 37 7.19 -31.54 -14.61
CA SER A 37 8.58 -31.88 -14.23
C SER A 37 9.51 -31.98 -15.46
N THR A 38 8.95 -32.28 -16.63
CA THR A 38 9.64 -32.40 -17.91
C THR A 38 8.92 -31.58 -18.97
N GLY A 39 9.61 -31.25 -20.07
CA GLY A 39 9.08 -30.42 -21.15
C GLY A 39 9.53 -28.96 -21.07
N ILE A 40 8.82 -28.10 -21.82
CA ILE A 40 9.11 -26.66 -21.96
C ILE A 40 8.65 -25.88 -20.72
N ARG A 41 7.49 -26.26 -20.17
CA ARG A 41 6.87 -25.60 -19.03
C ARG A 41 7.32 -26.22 -17.71
N ARG A 42 8.57 -25.94 -17.35
CA ARG A 42 9.18 -26.46 -16.12
C ARG A 42 8.73 -25.64 -14.92
N ALA A 43 8.53 -26.30 -13.77
CA ALA A 43 8.21 -25.60 -12.53
C ALA A 43 9.34 -24.68 -12.03
N ASN A 44 10.61 -25.05 -12.30
CA ASN A 44 11.77 -24.26 -11.90
C ASN A 44 12.23 -23.33 -13.04
N ALA A 45 12.52 -22.07 -12.70
CA ALA A 45 13.11 -21.04 -13.59
C ALA A 45 14.41 -21.48 -14.26
N GLY A 46 15.18 -22.36 -13.59
CA GLY A 46 16.48 -22.78 -14.05
C GLY A 46 17.58 -21.79 -13.65
N ILE A 47 18.16 -21.10 -14.63
CA ILE A 47 19.34 -20.24 -14.42
C ILE A 47 18.93 -18.82 -14.06
N SER A 48 19.38 -18.35 -12.91
CA SER A 48 19.19 -16.96 -12.44
C SER A 48 19.75 -15.94 -13.42
N VAL A 49 18.97 -14.92 -13.77
CA VAL A 49 19.39 -13.82 -14.67
C VAL A 49 20.04 -12.70 -13.86
N ALA A 50 19.46 -12.37 -12.70
CA ALA A 50 19.91 -11.31 -11.82
C ALA A 50 21.30 -11.60 -11.20
N SER A 51 21.65 -12.87 -10.95
CA SER A 51 22.97 -13.23 -10.38
C SER A 51 24.17 -12.88 -11.28
N THR A 52 23.94 -12.82 -12.60
CA THR A 52 24.98 -12.57 -13.62
C THR A 52 24.72 -11.28 -14.38
N LEU A 53 23.96 -10.37 -13.76
CA LEU A 53 23.55 -9.12 -14.37
C LEU A 53 24.76 -8.21 -14.62
N THR A 54 24.85 -7.68 -15.84
CA THR A 54 25.82 -6.66 -16.25
C THR A 54 25.10 -5.66 -17.16
N PRO A 55 25.60 -4.44 -17.37
CA PRO A 55 24.95 -3.48 -18.27
C PRO A 55 24.71 -4.04 -19.67
N ARG A 56 25.66 -4.81 -20.20
CA ARG A 56 25.54 -5.50 -21.50
C ARG A 56 24.46 -6.57 -21.48
N ARG A 57 24.40 -7.40 -20.42
CA ARG A 57 23.37 -8.45 -20.29
C ARG A 57 21.98 -7.84 -20.15
N LEU A 58 21.82 -6.84 -19.30
CA LEU A 58 20.54 -6.14 -19.12
C LEU A 58 20.04 -5.53 -20.44
N ALA A 59 20.91 -4.86 -21.19
CA ALA A 59 20.56 -4.33 -22.51
C ALA A 59 20.10 -5.43 -23.49
N GLY A 60 20.74 -6.61 -23.43
CA GLY A 60 20.34 -7.79 -24.19
C GLY A 60 18.95 -8.30 -23.81
N VAL A 61 18.70 -8.50 -22.52
CA VAL A 61 17.39 -8.95 -21.98
C VAL A 61 16.27 -8.00 -22.42
N LEU A 62 16.48 -6.69 -22.26
CA LEU A 62 15.48 -5.68 -22.62
C LEU A 62 15.24 -5.57 -24.14
N ARG A 63 16.26 -5.86 -24.96
CA ARG A 63 16.13 -5.90 -26.42
C ARG A 63 15.37 -7.15 -26.87
N ASN A 64 15.78 -8.32 -26.39
CA ASN A 64 15.13 -9.59 -26.70
C ASN A 64 13.64 -9.59 -26.32
N ALA A 65 13.28 -8.99 -25.18
CA ALA A 65 11.89 -8.82 -24.79
C ALA A 65 11.11 -7.89 -25.73
N ALA A 66 11.75 -6.86 -26.31
CA ALA A 66 11.13 -5.99 -27.29
C ALA A 66 10.94 -6.70 -28.65
N ASP A 67 11.79 -7.67 -28.97
CA ASP A 67 11.77 -8.47 -30.20
C ASP A 67 10.87 -9.72 -30.09
N GLY A 68 10.15 -9.91 -28.98
CA GLY A 68 9.21 -11.02 -28.79
C GLY A 68 9.77 -12.27 -28.11
N SER A 69 10.96 -12.20 -27.52
CA SER A 69 11.55 -13.27 -26.70
C SER A 69 11.69 -12.84 -25.23
N PRO A 70 10.59 -12.85 -24.44
CA PRO A 70 10.54 -12.26 -23.11
C PRO A 70 11.03 -13.16 -21.96
N LEU A 71 11.46 -14.41 -22.20
CA LEU A 71 11.76 -15.38 -21.13
C LEU A 71 12.71 -14.82 -20.06
N ASP A 72 13.89 -14.34 -20.47
CA ASP A 72 14.88 -13.77 -19.54
C ASP A 72 14.37 -12.52 -18.82
N TYR A 73 13.46 -11.77 -19.46
CA TYR A 73 12.86 -10.59 -18.87
C TYR A 73 11.84 -10.97 -17.79
N PHE A 74 11.04 -12.02 -17.99
CA PHE A 74 10.13 -12.52 -16.97
C PHE A 74 10.88 -13.07 -15.76
N ILE A 75 11.95 -13.84 -15.99
CA ILE A 75 12.81 -14.33 -14.91
C ILE A 75 13.44 -13.16 -14.16
N LEU A 76 14.01 -12.18 -14.87
CA LEU A 76 14.60 -11.00 -14.22
C LEU A 76 13.57 -10.21 -13.42
N ALA A 77 12.36 -10.01 -13.94
CA ALA A 77 11.30 -9.28 -13.27
C ALA A 77 10.84 -9.97 -11.98
N GLU A 78 10.72 -11.30 -11.99
CA GLU A 78 10.42 -12.11 -10.80
C GLU A 78 11.55 -11.99 -9.76
N GLU A 79 12.80 -12.19 -10.17
CA GLU A 79 13.96 -12.09 -9.27
C GLU A 79 14.14 -10.67 -8.68
N MET A 80 13.74 -9.62 -9.41
CA MET A 80 13.73 -8.26 -8.89
C MET A 80 12.72 -8.09 -7.74
N GLU A 81 11.52 -8.68 -7.86
CA GLU A 81 10.51 -8.67 -6.79
C GLU A 81 10.95 -9.48 -5.55
N GLU A 82 11.77 -10.52 -5.75
CA GLU A 82 12.31 -11.36 -4.66
C GLU A 82 13.54 -10.75 -3.96
N ARG A 83 14.38 -10.03 -4.70
CA ARG A 83 15.69 -9.57 -4.22
C ARG A 83 15.73 -8.11 -3.76
N ASP A 84 14.90 -7.24 -4.34
CA ASP A 84 14.89 -5.82 -3.96
C ASP A 84 13.73 -5.52 -3.01
N LEU A 85 14.08 -5.38 -1.74
CA LEU A 85 13.13 -5.11 -0.66
C LEU A 85 12.30 -3.85 -0.91
N HIS A 86 12.92 -2.80 -1.48
CA HIS A 86 12.24 -1.54 -1.71
C HIS A 86 11.25 -1.64 -2.87
N TYR A 87 11.72 -2.16 -4.02
CA TYR A 87 10.87 -2.40 -5.18
C TYR A 87 9.68 -3.32 -4.85
N SER A 88 9.94 -4.41 -4.12
CA SER A 88 8.91 -5.34 -3.65
C SER A 88 7.88 -4.64 -2.75
N SER A 89 8.34 -3.80 -1.81
CA SER A 89 7.47 -3.02 -0.93
C SER A 89 6.55 -2.07 -1.70
N VAL A 90 7.12 -1.19 -2.54
CA VAL A 90 6.34 -0.17 -3.26
C VAL A 90 5.37 -0.78 -4.28
N LEU A 91 5.80 -1.84 -4.97
CA LEU A 91 4.95 -2.56 -5.92
C LEU A 91 3.81 -3.28 -5.18
N ARG A 92 4.10 -3.94 -4.05
CA ARG A 92 3.09 -4.62 -3.23
C ARG A 92 2.07 -3.64 -2.68
N THR A 93 2.48 -2.45 -2.21
CA THR A 93 1.54 -1.41 -1.78
C THR A 93 0.57 -1.06 -2.92
N ARG A 94 1.08 -0.81 -4.13
CA ARG A 94 0.27 -0.50 -5.31
C ARG A 94 -0.69 -1.64 -5.68
N LYS A 95 -0.20 -2.90 -5.70
CA LYS A 95 -1.01 -4.10 -5.96
C LYS A 95 -2.12 -4.25 -4.92
N LEU A 96 -1.80 -4.16 -3.62
CA LEU A 96 -2.77 -4.36 -2.54
C LEU A 96 -3.83 -3.27 -2.45
N THR A 97 -3.50 -2.01 -2.76
CA THR A 97 -4.51 -0.93 -2.82
C THR A 97 -5.62 -1.25 -3.82
N VAL A 98 -5.28 -1.87 -4.95
CA VAL A 98 -6.26 -2.23 -5.98
C VAL A 98 -6.93 -3.59 -5.70
N ALA A 99 -6.16 -4.59 -5.29
CA ALA A 99 -6.69 -5.92 -4.96
C ALA A 99 -7.62 -5.92 -3.73
N GLY A 100 -7.44 -4.98 -2.81
CA GLY A 100 -8.28 -4.81 -1.63
C GLY A 100 -9.65 -4.16 -1.90
N ILE A 101 -9.92 -3.71 -3.14
CA ILE A 101 -11.21 -3.11 -3.50
C ILE A 101 -12.27 -4.20 -3.59
N VAL A 102 -13.36 -4.04 -2.84
CA VAL A 102 -14.53 -4.93 -2.97
C VAL A 102 -15.25 -4.60 -4.29
N PRO A 103 -15.36 -5.55 -5.24
CA PRO A 103 -16.00 -5.29 -6.52
C PRO A 103 -17.50 -5.08 -6.37
N THR A 104 -18.04 -4.05 -7.01
CA THR A 104 -19.50 -3.85 -7.13
C THR A 104 -19.98 -4.27 -8.51
N VAL A 105 -21.24 -4.72 -8.63
CA VAL A 105 -21.82 -5.15 -9.92
C VAL A 105 -23.03 -4.30 -10.25
N GLU A 106 -22.99 -3.65 -11.40
CA GLU A 106 -24.03 -2.81 -11.97
C GLU A 106 -24.74 -3.56 -13.11
N ALA A 107 -26.07 -3.52 -13.09
CA ALA A 107 -26.87 -3.99 -14.21
C ALA A 107 -26.73 -3.04 -15.40
N ALA A 108 -26.88 -3.56 -16.62
CA ALA A 108 -26.79 -2.73 -17.81
C ALA A 108 -28.03 -1.81 -17.98
N SER A 109 -29.18 -2.26 -17.49
CA SER A 109 -30.44 -1.53 -17.48
C SER A 109 -31.34 -2.03 -16.33
N ASP A 110 -32.48 -1.37 -16.13
CA ASP A 110 -33.52 -1.79 -15.18
C ASP A 110 -34.42 -2.92 -15.71
N ASP A 111 -34.11 -3.48 -16.89
CA ASP A 111 -34.84 -4.61 -17.43
C ASP A 111 -34.68 -5.85 -16.54
N GLU A 112 -35.76 -6.59 -16.34
CA GLU A 112 -35.79 -7.78 -15.46
C GLU A 112 -34.75 -8.84 -15.88
N ASN A 113 -34.41 -8.90 -17.17
CA ASN A 113 -33.36 -9.78 -17.69
C ASN A 113 -31.95 -9.32 -17.27
N ASP A 114 -31.66 -8.04 -17.41
CA ASP A 114 -30.34 -7.46 -17.12
C ASP A 114 -30.05 -7.49 -15.61
N ILE A 115 -31.10 -7.29 -14.79
CA ILE A 115 -31.02 -7.47 -13.33
C ILE A 115 -30.69 -8.92 -12.98
N LYS A 116 -31.35 -9.91 -13.60
CA LYS A 116 -31.05 -11.34 -13.37
C LYS A 116 -29.64 -11.73 -13.78
N LEU A 117 -29.13 -11.16 -14.87
CA LEU A 117 -27.75 -11.37 -15.29
C LEU A 117 -26.77 -10.74 -14.28
N ALA A 118 -27.06 -9.54 -13.80
CA ALA A 118 -26.27 -8.88 -12.77
C ALA A 118 -26.24 -9.68 -11.47
N ASP A 119 -27.37 -10.23 -11.03
CA ASP A 119 -27.45 -11.09 -9.84
C ASP A 119 -26.61 -12.37 -10.00
N ALA A 120 -26.64 -13.00 -11.18
CA ALA A 120 -25.80 -14.16 -11.44
C ALA A 120 -24.30 -13.82 -11.38
N VAL A 121 -23.92 -12.63 -11.86
CA VAL A 121 -22.54 -12.13 -11.79
C VAL A 121 -22.16 -11.76 -10.35
N ARG A 122 -23.06 -11.17 -9.56
CA ARG A 122 -22.83 -10.88 -8.13
C ARG A 122 -22.45 -12.14 -7.36
N VAL A 123 -23.23 -13.22 -7.52
CA VAL A 123 -22.94 -14.51 -6.88
C VAL A 123 -21.58 -15.08 -7.28
N MET A 124 -21.15 -14.86 -8.53
CA MET A 124 -19.80 -15.27 -8.97
C MET A 124 -18.70 -14.40 -8.34
N MET A 125 -18.93 -13.09 -8.21
CA MET A 125 -17.97 -12.13 -7.68
C MET A 125 -17.82 -12.17 -6.15
N GLU A 126 -18.81 -12.71 -5.43
CA GLU A 126 -18.76 -12.94 -3.97
C GLU A 126 -17.91 -14.16 -3.58
N ARG A 127 -17.39 -14.92 -4.55
CA ARG A 127 -16.55 -16.09 -4.28
C ARG A 127 -15.21 -15.70 -3.66
N PRO A 128 -14.70 -16.51 -2.71
CA PRO A 128 -13.47 -16.20 -1.97
C PRO A 128 -12.20 -16.15 -2.84
N GLN A 129 -12.21 -16.74 -4.03
CA GLN A 129 -11.06 -16.74 -4.95
C GLN A 129 -10.86 -15.41 -5.68
N ILE A 130 -11.85 -14.50 -5.66
CA ILE A 130 -11.80 -13.27 -6.44
C ILE A 130 -10.67 -12.32 -5.98
N PRO A 131 -10.46 -12.04 -4.68
CA PRO A 131 -9.34 -11.20 -4.25
C PRO A 131 -7.97 -11.74 -4.66
N GLU A 132 -7.76 -13.05 -4.62
CA GLU A 132 -6.53 -13.71 -5.06
C GLU A 132 -6.34 -13.55 -6.59
N LEU A 133 -7.42 -13.76 -7.37
CA LEU A 133 -7.40 -13.49 -8.81
C LEU A 133 -7.03 -12.02 -9.11
N LEU A 134 -7.61 -11.05 -8.40
CA LEU A 134 -7.27 -9.64 -8.61
C LEU A 134 -5.79 -9.38 -8.34
N PHE A 135 -5.25 -9.95 -7.27
CA PHE A 135 -3.83 -9.85 -6.94
C PHE A 135 -2.93 -10.46 -8.02
N ASP A 136 -3.27 -11.65 -8.50
CA ASP A 136 -2.52 -12.36 -9.55
C ASP A 136 -2.55 -11.63 -10.89
N LEU A 137 -3.68 -11.02 -11.27
CA LEU A 137 -3.77 -10.20 -12.48
C LEU A 137 -2.93 -8.92 -12.36
N LEU A 138 -2.81 -8.34 -11.17
CA LEU A 138 -1.98 -7.15 -10.93
C LEU A 138 -0.47 -7.43 -11.02
N ASP A 139 -0.05 -8.69 -11.12
CA ASP A 139 1.32 -9.05 -11.51
C ASP A 139 1.71 -8.44 -12.87
N GLY A 140 0.72 -8.18 -13.72
CA GLY A 140 0.90 -7.49 -15.00
C GLY A 140 1.48 -6.08 -14.85
N LEU A 141 1.37 -5.42 -13.69
CA LEU A 141 2.01 -4.12 -13.46
C LEU A 141 3.53 -4.22 -13.48
N GLY A 142 4.09 -5.28 -12.87
CA GLY A 142 5.53 -5.53 -12.85
C GLY A 142 6.02 -6.01 -14.22
N LYS A 143 5.39 -7.07 -14.73
CA LYS A 143 5.87 -7.81 -15.92
C LYS A 143 5.31 -7.28 -17.25
N GLY A 144 4.31 -6.41 -17.22
CA GLY A 144 3.62 -5.85 -18.40
C GLY A 144 2.46 -6.72 -18.90
N ILE A 145 2.36 -7.95 -18.41
CA ILE A 145 1.32 -8.92 -18.72
C ILE A 145 1.14 -9.87 -17.54
N ALA A 146 -0.11 -10.21 -17.24
CA ALA A 146 -0.47 -11.34 -16.39
C ALA A 146 -1.61 -12.11 -17.05
N VAL A 147 -1.61 -13.42 -16.86
CA VAL A 147 -2.65 -14.30 -17.38
C VAL A 147 -3.09 -15.23 -16.26
N ALA A 148 -4.40 -15.39 -16.10
CA ALA A 148 -4.99 -16.39 -15.21
C ALA A 148 -5.85 -17.35 -16.03
N GLU A 149 -5.75 -18.65 -15.76
CA GLU A 149 -6.56 -19.70 -16.36
C GLU A 149 -7.81 -19.93 -15.51
N ILE A 150 -8.99 -19.86 -16.12
CA ILE A 150 -10.29 -20.13 -15.50
C ILE A 150 -10.56 -21.63 -15.55
N LEU A 151 -10.65 -22.25 -14.38
CA LEU A 151 -11.05 -23.65 -14.24
C LEU A 151 -12.57 -23.71 -14.05
N TRP A 152 -13.31 -24.02 -15.12
CA TRP A 152 -14.78 -24.03 -15.07
C TRP A 152 -15.31 -25.30 -14.42
N ASP A 153 -16.27 -25.15 -13.49
CA ASP A 153 -17.14 -26.23 -13.08
C ASP A 153 -18.39 -26.25 -13.97
N THR A 154 -18.50 -27.29 -14.80
CA THR A 154 -19.64 -27.50 -15.70
C THR A 154 -20.63 -28.54 -15.16
N SER A 155 -20.51 -28.96 -13.91
CA SER A 155 -21.38 -29.97 -13.29
C SER A 155 -22.77 -29.41 -12.96
N THR A 156 -22.85 -28.14 -12.61
CA THR A 156 -24.09 -27.43 -12.25
C THR A 156 -24.38 -26.30 -13.24
N ILE A 157 -25.66 -25.91 -13.38
CA ILE A 157 -26.09 -24.79 -14.24
C ILE A 157 -26.64 -23.66 -13.35
N PRO A 158 -26.07 -22.45 -13.40
CA PRO A 158 -25.05 -21.99 -14.36
C PRO A 158 -23.66 -22.57 -14.10
N TRP A 159 -22.86 -22.71 -15.17
CA TRP A 159 -21.44 -23.04 -15.08
C TRP A 159 -20.73 -21.92 -14.34
N MET A 160 -19.90 -22.26 -13.36
CA MET A 160 -19.20 -21.30 -12.53
C MET A 160 -17.70 -21.62 -12.47
N PRO A 161 -16.82 -20.62 -12.39
CA PRO A 161 -15.38 -20.84 -12.18
C PRO A 161 -15.11 -21.51 -10.83
N ARG A 162 -14.61 -22.75 -10.84
CA ARG A 162 -14.17 -23.44 -9.61
C ARG A 162 -13.00 -22.73 -8.96
N ASP A 163 -12.03 -22.32 -9.78
CA ASP A 163 -10.78 -21.74 -9.34
C ASP A 163 -10.12 -20.95 -10.49
N TYR A 164 -9.15 -20.11 -10.14
CA TYR A 164 -8.35 -19.35 -11.09
C TYR A 164 -6.87 -19.68 -10.87
N SER A 165 -6.24 -20.27 -11.88
CA SER A 165 -4.83 -20.65 -11.79
C SER A 165 -3.96 -19.55 -12.42
N TRP A 166 -3.06 -18.96 -11.64
CA TRP A 166 -2.06 -18.04 -12.18
C TRP A 166 -1.17 -18.76 -13.21
N VAL A 167 -1.06 -18.16 -14.39
CA VAL A 167 -0.21 -18.69 -15.45
C VAL A 167 1.15 -18.05 -15.34
N ASP A 168 2.16 -18.91 -15.15
CA ASP A 168 3.55 -18.50 -15.15
C ASP A 168 3.92 -17.77 -16.45
N PRO A 169 4.34 -16.50 -16.39
CA PRO A 169 4.71 -15.70 -17.56
C PRO A 169 5.80 -16.34 -18.41
N ARG A 170 6.66 -17.19 -17.84
CA ARG A 170 7.71 -17.91 -18.57
C ARG A 170 7.13 -18.86 -19.62
N PHE A 171 5.87 -19.26 -19.48
CA PHE A 171 5.16 -20.11 -20.45
C PHE A 171 4.45 -19.29 -21.53
N LEU A 172 4.53 -17.96 -21.47
CA LEU A 172 3.87 -17.06 -22.39
C LEU A 172 4.86 -16.51 -23.41
N LYS A 173 4.37 -16.28 -24.62
CA LYS A 173 5.08 -15.59 -25.69
C LYS A 173 4.11 -14.69 -26.45
N MET A 174 4.62 -13.60 -27.02
CA MET A 174 3.81 -12.74 -27.88
C MET A 174 3.81 -13.29 -29.31
N ASP A 175 2.72 -13.06 -30.02
CA ASP A 175 2.62 -13.39 -31.45
C ASP A 175 3.72 -12.68 -32.26
N ALA A 176 4.28 -13.38 -33.25
CA ALA A 176 5.36 -12.84 -34.07
C ALA A 176 4.92 -11.68 -34.98
N ASP A 177 3.64 -11.63 -35.35
CA ASP A 177 3.12 -10.68 -36.34
C ASP A 177 2.93 -9.29 -35.74
N THR A 178 2.31 -9.20 -34.56
CA THR A 178 1.91 -7.92 -33.95
C THR A 178 2.55 -7.66 -32.60
N LEU A 179 3.16 -8.66 -31.96
CA LEU A 179 3.72 -8.60 -30.60
C LEU A 179 2.71 -8.10 -29.55
N ARG A 180 1.42 -8.34 -29.77
CA ARG A 180 0.29 -7.84 -28.96
C ARG A 180 -0.61 -8.95 -28.44
N LYS A 181 -0.76 -10.03 -29.19
CA LYS A 181 -1.53 -11.21 -28.78
C LYS A 181 -0.64 -12.14 -27.98
N VAL A 182 -1.25 -12.79 -27.00
CA VAL A 182 -0.57 -13.68 -26.05
C VAL A 182 -0.78 -15.10 -26.50
N HIS A 183 0.31 -15.84 -26.65
CA HIS A 183 0.33 -17.26 -26.94
C HIS A 183 0.90 -18.01 -25.73
N VAL A 184 0.47 -19.26 -25.56
CA VAL A 184 1.00 -20.20 -24.58
C VAL A 184 1.95 -21.17 -25.26
N LEU A 185 3.13 -21.38 -24.69
CA LEU A 185 4.07 -22.39 -25.16
C LEU A 185 3.55 -23.79 -24.79
N THR A 186 3.36 -24.63 -25.80
CA THR A 186 2.90 -26.03 -25.65
C THR A 186 4.00 -26.98 -26.13
N GLU A 187 3.85 -28.27 -25.84
CA GLU A 187 4.76 -29.31 -26.38
C GLU A 187 4.65 -29.43 -27.90
N ALA A 188 3.50 -29.08 -28.49
CA ALA A 188 3.28 -29.11 -29.93
C ALA A 188 3.92 -27.89 -30.63
N GLU A 189 3.80 -26.69 -30.06
CA GLU A 189 4.39 -25.45 -30.58
C GLU A 189 5.36 -24.80 -29.58
N PRO A 190 6.56 -25.38 -29.38
CA PRO A 190 7.53 -24.93 -28.38
C PRO A 190 8.13 -23.55 -28.65
N PHE A 191 8.11 -23.09 -29.90
CA PHE A 191 8.82 -21.87 -30.31
C PHE A 191 7.89 -20.68 -30.45
N ASN A 192 6.74 -20.83 -31.12
CA ASN A 192 5.81 -19.73 -31.37
C ASN A 192 4.64 -19.70 -30.39
N GLY A 193 4.37 -20.82 -29.72
CA GLY A 193 3.20 -21.00 -28.89
C GLY A 193 1.90 -21.03 -29.68
N GLU A 194 0.87 -21.56 -29.05
CA GLU A 194 -0.49 -21.58 -29.57
C GLU A 194 -1.27 -20.38 -29.00
N PRO A 195 -2.25 -19.84 -29.76
CA PRO A 195 -3.20 -18.88 -29.21
C PRO A 195 -3.89 -19.43 -27.96
N LEU A 196 -4.17 -18.55 -27.00
CA LEU A 196 -4.89 -18.93 -25.79
C LEU A 196 -6.31 -19.43 -26.12
N ALA A 197 -6.72 -20.51 -25.47
CA ALA A 197 -8.05 -21.09 -25.69
C ALA A 197 -9.16 -20.11 -25.30
N ALA A 198 -10.16 -19.94 -26.17
CA ALA A 198 -11.27 -19.03 -25.96
C ALA A 198 -12.03 -19.35 -24.65
N TYR A 199 -12.46 -18.30 -23.93
CA TYR A 199 -13.24 -18.36 -22.67
C TYR A 199 -12.55 -19.04 -21.49
N LYS A 200 -11.26 -19.36 -21.63
CA LYS A 200 -10.50 -20.08 -20.61
C LYS A 200 -9.45 -19.21 -19.92
N TYR A 201 -9.08 -18.06 -20.49
CA TYR A 201 -8.02 -17.22 -19.97
C TYR A 201 -8.49 -15.78 -19.72
N ILE A 202 -8.00 -15.21 -18.62
CA ILE A 202 -8.11 -13.78 -18.29
C ILE A 202 -6.77 -13.15 -18.59
N ILE A 203 -6.72 -12.18 -19.50
CA ILE A 203 -5.48 -11.57 -19.97
C ILE A 203 -5.43 -10.12 -19.51
N HIS A 204 -4.60 -9.82 -18.51
CA HIS A 204 -4.38 -8.45 -18.04
C HIS A 204 -3.12 -7.85 -18.66
N GLN A 205 -3.30 -6.81 -19.48
CA GLN A 205 -2.23 -6.01 -20.09
C GLN A 205 -2.34 -4.54 -19.65
N PRO A 206 -1.82 -4.17 -18.47
CA PRO A 206 -1.96 -2.81 -17.96
C PRO A 206 -1.21 -1.81 -18.83
N ARG A 207 -1.82 -0.62 -18.99
CA ARG A 207 -1.27 0.47 -19.79
C ARG A 207 -0.66 1.53 -18.88
N LEU A 208 0.60 1.32 -18.53
CA LEU A 208 1.44 2.31 -17.84
C LEU A 208 1.97 3.38 -18.81
N LYS A 209 2.15 3.00 -20.08
CA LYS A 209 2.49 3.89 -21.19
C LYS A 209 1.88 3.36 -22.49
N SER A 210 1.91 4.17 -23.54
CA SER A 210 1.57 3.71 -24.89
C SER A 210 2.70 2.86 -25.50
N GLY A 211 2.34 1.81 -26.24
CA GLY A 211 3.29 0.95 -26.95
C GLY A 211 2.98 -0.54 -26.85
N LEU A 212 4.00 -1.37 -27.09
CA LEU A 212 3.90 -2.83 -27.00
C LEU A 212 3.67 -3.29 -25.54
N PRO A 213 2.78 -4.28 -25.30
CA PRO A 213 2.47 -4.78 -23.95
C PRO A 213 3.71 -5.18 -23.13
N LEU A 214 4.61 -5.98 -23.70
CA LEU A 214 5.86 -6.41 -23.01
C LEU A 214 6.79 -5.26 -22.61
N ARG A 215 6.66 -4.09 -23.24
CA ARG A 215 7.46 -2.91 -22.91
C ARG A 215 6.81 -2.04 -21.84
N ASN A 216 5.64 -2.40 -21.33
CA ASN A 216 4.89 -1.58 -20.38
C ASN A 216 5.16 -1.94 -18.92
N GLY A 217 5.77 -3.08 -18.60
CA GLY A 217 6.00 -3.49 -17.22
C GLY A 217 6.94 -2.56 -16.44
N LEU A 218 6.62 -2.31 -15.18
CA LEU A 218 7.42 -1.49 -14.25
C LEU A 218 8.82 -2.07 -14.03
N ALA A 219 8.97 -3.41 -14.07
CA ALA A 219 10.27 -4.05 -13.94
C ALA A 219 11.24 -3.55 -15.01
N ARG A 220 10.77 -3.33 -16.24
CA ARG A 220 11.60 -2.74 -17.31
C ARG A 220 12.09 -1.33 -16.98
N LEU A 221 11.23 -0.53 -16.36
CA LEU A 221 11.55 0.86 -16.00
C LEU A 221 12.57 0.90 -14.84
N VAL A 222 12.41 0.03 -13.85
CA VAL A 222 13.22 -0.02 -12.63
C VAL A 222 14.52 -0.84 -12.80
N ALA A 223 14.61 -1.72 -13.81
CA ALA A 223 15.73 -2.67 -13.94
C ALA A 223 17.13 -2.03 -13.92
N VAL A 224 17.28 -0.82 -14.45
CA VAL A 224 18.56 -0.08 -14.41
C VAL A 224 18.89 0.36 -12.98
N MET A 225 17.92 0.88 -12.24
CA MET A 225 18.10 1.30 -10.84
C MET A 225 18.36 0.09 -9.95
N TYR A 226 17.64 -1.01 -10.15
CA TYR A 226 17.92 -2.28 -9.48
C TYR A 226 19.36 -2.73 -9.69
N MET A 227 19.84 -2.72 -10.94
CA MET A 227 21.22 -3.12 -11.25
C MET A 227 22.24 -2.22 -10.53
N LEU A 228 22.07 -0.90 -10.60
CA LEU A 228 22.96 0.06 -9.93
C LEU A 228 22.96 -0.15 -8.41
N LYS A 229 21.77 -0.21 -7.79
CA LYS A 229 21.61 -0.49 -6.36
C LYS A 229 22.28 -1.79 -5.95
N SER A 230 22.08 -2.88 -6.71
CA SER A 230 22.67 -4.18 -6.41
C SER A 230 24.20 -4.16 -6.41
N PHE A 231 24.82 -3.37 -7.30
CA PHE A 231 26.27 -3.19 -7.34
C PHE A 231 26.74 -2.32 -6.19
N THR A 232 26.07 -1.19 -5.94
CA THR A 232 26.39 -0.27 -4.85
C THR A 232 26.34 -0.97 -3.50
N VAL A 233 25.30 -1.76 -3.21
CA VAL A 233 25.17 -2.48 -1.93
C VAL A 233 26.27 -3.54 -1.79
N ARG A 234 26.56 -4.31 -2.84
CA ARG A 234 27.64 -5.31 -2.83
C ARG A 234 29.00 -4.65 -2.59
N ASP A 235 29.27 -3.54 -3.27
CA ASP A 235 30.53 -2.81 -3.15
C ASP A 235 30.63 -2.13 -1.78
N TRP A 236 29.51 -1.69 -1.20
CA TRP A 236 29.44 -1.16 0.16
C TRP A 236 29.76 -2.23 1.20
N TRP A 237 29.24 -3.44 1.04
CA TRP A 237 29.59 -4.58 1.91
C TRP A 237 31.08 -4.91 1.81
N ALA A 238 31.62 -5.03 0.59
CA ALA A 238 33.04 -5.27 0.36
C ALA A 238 33.93 -4.13 0.90
N PHE A 239 33.44 -2.89 0.85
CA PHE A 239 34.09 -1.73 1.47
C PHE A 239 34.07 -1.87 3.00
N GLY A 240 32.92 -2.18 3.60
CA GLY A 240 32.77 -2.39 5.03
C GLY A 240 33.68 -3.48 5.58
N GLU A 241 33.80 -4.61 4.88
CA GLU A 241 34.72 -5.70 5.24
C GLU A 241 36.19 -5.25 5.24
N LYS A 242 36.61 -4.52 4.21
CA LYS A 242 38.00 -4.03 4.09
C LYS A 242 38.32 -2.89 5.05
N PHE A 243 37.36 -2.01 5.34
CA PHE A 243 37.55 -0.86 6.23
C PHE A 243 37.39 -1.23 7.70
N GLY A 244 36.54 -2.22 8.03
CA GLY A 244 36.30 -2.65 9.40
C GLY A 244 37.46 -3.44 10.00
N LEU A 245 38.34 -4.02 9.17
CA LEU A 245 39.45 -4.86 9.60
C LEU A 245 40.80 -4.27 9.13
N PRO A 246 41.51 -3.53 9.99
CA PRO A 246 42.84 -3.04 9.63
C PRO A 246 43.81 -4.22 9.48
N ILE A 247 44.52 -4.26 8.35
CA ILE A 247 45.61 -5.22 8.17
C ILE A 247 46.77 -4.80 9.08
N VAL A 248 47.17 -5.69 9.99
CA VAL A 248 48.32 -5.45 10.87
C VAL A 248 49.60 -5.68 10.07
N ILE A 249 50.33 -4.59 9.80
CA ILE A 249 51.60 -4.64 9.05
C ILE A 249 52.76 -4.42 10.02
N GLY A 250 53.54 -5.48 10.25
CA GLY A 250 54.81 -5.38 10.97
C GLY A 250 55.96 -5.05 10.04
N LYS A 251 56.77 -4.07 10.43
CA LYS A 251 57.94 -3.63 9.66
C LYS A 251 59.20 -4.06 10.38
N TYR A 252 60.14 -4.69 9.69
CA TYR A 252 61.46 -5.02 10.24
C TYR A 252 62.59 -4.38 9.43
N GLY A 253 63.66 -3.99 10.14
CA GLY A 253 64.84 -3.37 9.55
C GLY A 253 65.79 -4.38 8.89
N PRO A 254 66.74 -3.92 8.06
CA PRO A 254 67.68 -4.79 7.31
C PRO A 254 68.65 -5.58 8.20
N ASN A 255 68.80 -5.20 9.48
CA ASN A 255 69.65 -5.88 10.46
C ASN A 255 68.87 -6.82 11.40
N ALA A 256 67.58 -7.05 11.16
CA ALA A 256 66.76 -7.92 12.01
C ALA A 256 67.21 -9.39 11.88
N SER A 257 67.39 -10.07 13.02
CA SER A 257 67.75 -11.49 13.00
C SER A 257 66.55 -12.36 12.61
N PRO A 258 66.75 -13.59 12.11
CA PRO A 258 65.65 -14.52 11.82
C PRO A 258 64.74 -14.80 13.04
N GLN A 259 65.29 -14.67 14.26
CA GLN A 259 64.56 -14.86 15.51
C GLN A 259 63.64 -13.67 15.83
N ASP A 260 64.06 -12.45 15.50
CA ASP A 260 63.25 -11.24 15.68
C ASP A 260 62.08 -11.22 14.68
N ILE A 261 62.32 -11.64 13.44
CA ILE A 261 61.28 -11.74 12.40
C ILE A 261 60.21 -12.75 12.82
N LYS A 262 60.61 -13.90 13.38
CA LYS A 262 59.67 -14.92 13.85
C LYS A 262 58.84 -14.42 15.04
N THR A 263 59.47 -13.73 16.00
CA THR A 263 58.78 -13.12 17.14
C THR A 263 57.79 -12.04 16.69
N LEU A 264 58.13 -11.27 15.66
CA LEU A 264 57.23 -10.29 15.05
C LEU A 264 56.03 -10.96 14.37
N ILE A 265 56.24 -12.06 13.64
CA ILE A 265 55.15 -12.83 13.02
C ILE A 265 54.23 -13.42 14.10
N ASP A 266 54.79 -13.99 15.17
CA ASP A 266 54.01 -14.55 16.28
C ASP A 266 53.20 -13.45 17.02
N ALA A 267 53.77 -12.25 17.16
CA ALA A 267 53.07 -11.09 17.72
C ALA A 267 51.96 -10.54 16.80
N ILE A 268 52.17 -10.58 15.48
CA ILE A 268 51.13 -10.21 14.51
C ILE A 268 50.01 -11.24 14.51
N ALA A 269 50.34 -12.54 14.60
CA ALA A 269 49.36 -13.63 14.64
C ALA A 269 48.51 -13.63 15.93
N SER A 270 49.02 -13.08 17.03
CA SER A 270 48.24 -12.92 18.26
C SER A 270 47.39 -11.64 18.31
N LEU A 271 47.78 -10.60 17.56
CA LEU A 271 47.06 -9.33 17.47
C LEU A 271 46.00 -9.29 16.36
N ALA A 272 46.26 -9.96 15.23
CA ALA A 272 45.37 -9.94 14.08
C ALA A 272 44.36 -11.10 14.18
N SER A 273 43.07 -10.76 14.17
CA SER A 273 41.98 -11.75 14.13
C SER A 273 41.87 -12.50 12.79
N ASP A 274 42.57 -12.04 11.74
CA ASP A 274 42.38 -12.56 10.39
C ASP A 274 43.71 -12.62 9.58
N ALA A 275 44.20 -11.46 9.10
CA ALA A 275 45.43 -11.40 8.28
C ALA A 275 46.38 -10.27 8.70
N GLY A 276 47.65 -10.62 8.87
CA GLY A 276 48.74 -9.65 9.07
C GLY A 276 49.98 -10.07 8.28
N CYS A 277 50.84 -9.11 7.96
CA CYS A 277 52.03 -9.35 7.15
C CYS A 277 53.27 -8.71 7.76
N ALA A 278 54.42 -9.39 7.62
CA ALA A 278 55.72 -8.87 7.99
C ALA A 278 56.49 -8.52 6.71
N ILE A 279 56.81 -7.24 6.52
CA ILE A 279 57.54 -6.75 5.34
C ILE A 279 58.87 -6.07 5.73
N PRO A 280 59.95 -6.25 4.95
CA PRO A 280 61.14 -5.43 5.11
C PRO A 280 60.81 -3.96 4.91
N GLN A 281 61.40 -3.08 5.70
CA GLN A 281 61.19 -1.63 5.60
C GLN A 281 61.57 -1.06 4.21
N SER A 282 62.47 -1.72 3.48
CA SER A 282 62.87 -1.36 2.11
C SER A 282 61.85 -1.72 1.02
N MET A 283 60.85 -2.57 1.33
CA MET A 283 59.81 -3.02 0.39
C MET A 283 58.45 -2.36 0.69
N LEU A 284 58.46 -1.18 1.32
CA LEU A 284 57.25 -0.41 1.56
C LEU A 284 56.68 0.10 0.22
N ILE A 285 55.56 -0.49 -0.19
CA ILE A 285 54.73 0.05 -1.27
C ILE A 285 53.65 0.90 -0.59
N ASP A 286 53.85 2.21 -0.61
CA ASP A 286 52.84 3.16 -0.13
C ASP A 286 51.81 3.38 -1.25
N MET A 287 50.57 2.93 -1.01
CA MET A 287 49.47 3.31 -1.90
C MET A 287 49.24 4.81 -1.69
N LYS A 288 49.47 5.63 -2.73
CA LYS A 288 49.08 7.04 -2.70
C LYS A 288 47.59 7.14 -2.40
N GLU A 289 47.27 7.42 -1.15
CA GLU A 289 45.91 7.63 -0.71
C GLU A 289 45.39 8.89 -1.41
N THR A 290 44.40 8.70 -2.29
CA THR A 290 43.62 9.83 -2.76
C THR A 290 42.74 10.22 -1.57
N ALA A 291 42.75 11.50 -1.20
CA ALA A 291 42.23 12.06 0.06
C ALA A 291 40.71 11.89 0.32
N SER A 292 40.04 10.93 -0.31
CA SER A 292 38.58 10.71 -0.29
C SER A 292 38.16 9.44 0.46
N ARG A 293 38.85 9.04 1.54
CA ARG A 293 38.35 7.97 2.43
C ARG A 293 37.33 8.45 3.44
N GLN A 294 37.36 9.73 3.83
CA GLN A 294 36.31 10.35 4.63
C GLN A 294 35.06 10.55 3.75
N GLY A 295 33.97 9.84 4.07
CA GLY A 295 32.70 9.90 3.34
C GLY A 295 32.45 8.77 2.32
N GLY A 296 33.29 7.73 2.28
CA GLY A 296 33.08 6.58 1.38
C GLY A 296 31.79 5.82 1.68
N GLY A 297 31.47 5.62 2.96
CA GLY A 297 30.21 4.99 3.40
C GLY A 297 28.98 5.79 2.97
N ASP A 298 28.97 7.08 3.27
CA ASP A 298 27.90 8.02 2.95
C ASP A 298 27.61 8.09 1.44
N LEU A 299 28.64 7.93 0.59
CA LEU A 299 28.47 7.87 -0.87
C LEU A 299 27.67 6.64 -1.31
N PHE A 300 27.95 5.46 -0.72
CA PHE A 300 27.23 4.24 -1.06
C PHE A 300 25.78 4.30 -0.56
N GLU A 301 25.58 4.79 0.66
CA GLU A 301 24.25 5.00 1.24
C GLU A 301 23.44 5.98 0.39
N GLY A 302 23.97 7.19 0.12
CA GLY A 302 23.27 8.20 -0.67
C GLY A 302 22.96 7.74 -2.11
N MET A 303 23.79 6.88 -2.70
CA MET A 303 23.49 6.27 -4.00
C MET A 303 22.37 5.23 -3.91
N ALA A 304 22.34 4.41 -2.85
CA ALA A 304 21.29 3.44 -2.61
C ALA A 304 19.95 4.14 -2.36
N GLU A 305 19.94 5.17 -1.51
CA GLU A 305 18.78 6.03 -1.24
C GLU A 305 18.28 6.71 -2.51
N TRP A 306 19.18 7.24 -3.34
CA TRP A 306 18.80 7.84 -4.62
C TRP A 306 18.12 6.82 -5.55
N CYS A 307 18.64 5.59 -5.64
CA CYS A 307 18.02 4.52 -6.42
C CYS A 307 16.62 4.17 -5.90
N ASP A 308 16.45 4.14 -4.58
CA ASP A 308 15.16 3.85 -3.94
C ASP A 308 14.16 5.00 -4.15
N ALA A 309 14.60 6.24 -4.04
CA ALA A 309 13.81 7.41 -4.38
C ALA A 309 13.35 7.40 -5.86
N GLN A 310 14.23 7.06 -6.81
CA GLN A 310 13.83 6.93 -8.22
C GLN A 310 12.82 5.79 -8.42
N THR A 311 12.98 4.68 -7.70
CA THR A 311 12.07 3.53 -7.77
C THR A 311 10.69 3.89 -7.21
N SER A 312 10.61 4.59 -6.07
CA SER A 312 9.35 5.11 -5.52
C SER A 312 8.64 6.04 -6.49
N LYS A 313 9.36 6.99 -7.11
CA LYS A 313 8.81 7.89 -8.13
C LYS A 313 8.26 7.12 -9.33
N ALA A 314 8.99 6.11 -9.80
CA ALA A 314 8.59 5.32 -10.95
C ALA A 314 7.34 4.46 -10.68
N VAL A 315 7.22 3.89 -9.48
CA VAL A 315 6.13 2.95 -9.14
C VAL A 315 4.92 3.66 -8.53
N LEU A 316 5.12 4.53 -7.55
CA LEU A 316 4.04 5.20 -6.80
C LEU A 316 3.85 6.68 -7.17
N GLY A 317 4.69 7.25 -8.04
CA GLY A 317 4.61 8.66 -8.44
C GLY A 317 5.15 9.65 -7.40
N GLN A 318 5.67 9.17 -6.26
CA GLN A 318 6.12 9.99 -5.14
C GLN A 318 7.26 9.29 -4.38
N THR A 319 7.99 10.01 -3.52
CA THR A 319 9.07 9.45 -2.68
C THR A 319 8.77 9.42 -1.19
N MET A 320 8.08 10.42 -0.64
CA MET A 320 8.17 10.76 0.78
C MET A 320 7.23 9.98 1.72
N THR A 321 6.23 9.25 1.23
CA THR A 321 5.32 8.54 2.16
C THR A 321 5.99 7.36 2.89
N THR A 322 7.15 6.92 2.41
CA THR A 322 7.86 5.77 2.99
C THR A 322 9.00 6.22 3.90
N ASP A 323 9.66 7.35 3.58
CA ASP A 323 10.97 7.66 4.14
C ASP A 323 11.06 8.95 4.98
N ASP A 324 10.07 9.87 5.00
CA ASP A 324 10.21 11.14 5.76
C ASP A 324 8.93 11.72 6.42
N GLY A 325 9.08 12.08 7.69
CA GLY A 325 8.04 12.70 8.55
C GLY A 325 7.82 14.20 8.26
N SER A 326 7.01 14.50 7.24
CA SER A 326 6.61 15.86 6.89
C SER A 326 5.16 16.21 7.28
N SER A 327 4.84 17.51 7.26
CA SER A 327 3.54 18.11 7.62
C SER A 327 2.35 17.40 6.95
N GLN A 328 1.24 17.26 7.68
CA GLN A 328 0.00 16.56 7.25
C GLN A 328 -0.48 16.95 5.84
N SER A 329 -0.29 18.20 5.42
CA SER A 329 -0.69 18.70 4.10
C SER A 329 0.08 18.05 2.95
N GLN A 330 1.36 17.77 3.10
CA GLN A 330 2.18 17.11 2.07
C GLN A 330 1.86 15.62 1.98
N ALA A 331 1.66 14.95 3.12
CA ALA A 331 1.24 13.55 3.16
C ALA A 331 -0.11 13.35 2.43
N ASN A 332 -1.05 14.27 2.59
CA ASN A 332 -2.34 14.24 1.89
C ASN A 332 -2.18 14.34 0.36
N VAL A 333 -1.33 15.26 -0.13
CA VAL A 333 -1.07 15.42 -1.58
C VAL A 333 -0.41 14.15 -2.15
N HIS A 334 0.56 13.56 -1.44
CA HIS A 334 1.19 12.33 -1.89
C HIS A 334 0.23 11.14 -1.92
N ASN A 335 -0.69 11.06 -0.94
CA ASN A 335 -1.72 10.05 -0.96
C ASN A 335 -2.67 10.23 -2.15
N GLN A 336 -3.03 11.46 -2.52
CA GLN A 336 -3.85 11.73 -3.71
C GLN A 336 -3.19 11.23 -4.99
N VAL A 337 -1.91 11.53 -5.21
CA VAL A 337 -1.16 11.03 -6.39
C VAL A 337 -1.14 9.50 -6.43
N ARG A 338 -0.91 8.86 -5.28
CA ARG A 338 -0.95 7.39 -5.15
C ARG A 338 -2.33 6.85 -5.50
N MET A 339 -3.39 7.48 -4.99
CA MET A 339 -4.77 7.06 -5.25
C MET A 339 -5.15 7.26 -6.71
N ASP A 340 -4.71 8.31 -7.38
CA ASP A 340 -4.98 8.52 -8.81
C ASP A 340 -4.36 7.43 -9.68
N ILE A 341 -3.13 7.00 -9.34
CA ILE A 341 -2.49 5.85 -9.99
C ILE A 341 -3.29 4.57 -9.71
N ALA A 342 -3.69 4.33 -8.46
CA ALA A 342 -4.48 3.16 -8.09
C ALA A 342 -5.84 3.13 -8.79
N LYS A 343 -6.53 4.29 -8.94
CA LYS A 343 -7.79 4.42 -9.69
C LYS A 343 -7.61 4.06 -11.15
N TRP A 344 -6.50 4.47 -11.77
CA TRP A 344 -6.20 4.11 -13.15
C TRP A 344 -5.99 2.60 -13.30
N ASP A 345 -5.21 1.99 -12.39
CA ASP A 345 -4.98 0.55 -12.40
C ASP A 345 -6.27 -0.24 -12.15
N ALA A 346 -7.11 0.22 -11.20
CA ALA A 346 -8.42 -0.36 -10.92
C ALA A 346 -9.33 -0.31 -12.16
N ARG A 347 -9.38 0.82 -12.87
CA ARG A 347 -10.14 0.94 -14.13
C ARG A 347 -9.64 -0.01 -15.23
N GLN A 348 -8.33 -0.20 -15.32
CA GLN A 348 -7.74 -1.13 -16.29
C GLN A 348 -8.06 -2.59 -15.94
N LEU A 349 -8.04 -2.94 -14.66
CA LEU A 349 -8.41 -4.25 -14.15
C LEU A 349 -9.92 -4.50 -14.34
N GLU A 350 -10.75 -3.51 -14.07
CA GLU A 350 -12.19 -3.51 -14.31
C GLU A 350 -12.53 -3.89 -15.76
N ASN A 351 -11.91 -3.21 -16.73
CA ASN A 351 -12.07 -3.53 -18.15
C ASN A 351 -11.65 -4.97 -18.47
N THR A 352 -10.61 -5.47 -17.81
CA THR A 352 -10.11 -6.83 -18.01
C THR A 352 -11.12 -7.87 -17.50
N LEU A 353 -11.68 -7.66 -16.32
CA LEU A 353 -12.71 -8.54 -15.75
C LEU A 353 -13.98 -8.54 -16.59
N ASN A 354 -14.43 -7.36 -17.00
CA ASN A 354 -15.62 -7.21 -17.85
C ASN A 354 -15.45 -7.98 -19.18
N GLU A 355 -14.28 -7.89 -19.80
CA GLU A 355 -14.02 -8.52 -21.10
C GLU A 355 -13.72 -10.02 -21.01
N PHE A 356 -12.87 -10.47 -20.08
CA PHE A 356 -12.37 -11.84 -20.06
C PHE A 356 -12.98 -12.74 -18.98
N LEU A 357 -13.75 -12.20 -18.04
CA LEU A 357 -14.46 -13.00 -17.03
C LEU A 357 -15.98 -12.91 -17.20
N ILE A 358 -16.53 -11.69 -17.20
CA ILE A 358 -17.99 -11.50 -17.20
C ILE A 358 -18.62 -11.86 -18.55
N ARG A 359 -18.08 -11.31 -19.65
CA ARG A 359 -18.58 -11.66 -21.00
C ARG A 359 -18.53 -13.18 -21.23
N PRO A 360 -17.41 -13.89 -20.97
CA PRO A 360 -17.37 -15.35 -21.02
C PRO A 360 -18.40 -16.03 -20.13
N PHE A 361 -18.54 -15.62 -18.87
CA PHE A 361 -19.52 -16.20 -17.95
C PHE A 361 -20.96 -16.08 -18.49
N VAL A 362 -21.34 -14.90 -18.98
CA VAL A 362 -22.67 -14.66 -19.53
C VAL A 362 -22.87 -15.43 -20.85
N MET A 363 -21.90 -15.39 -21.77
CA MET A 363 -21.97 -16.11 -23.05
C MET A 363 -22.05 -17.64 -22.84
N LEU A 364 -21.29 -18.18 -21.90
CA LEU A 364 -21.28 -19.60 -21.52
C LEU A 364 -22.48 -20.02 -20.68
N ASN A 365 -23.39 -19.14 -20.28
CA ASN A 365 -24.57 -19.54 -19.51
C ASN A 365 -25.87 -19.17 -20.21
N TYR A 366 -25.94 -17.94 -20.73
CA TYR A 366 -27.13 -17.30 -21.25
C TYR A 366 -27.03 -17.00 -22.76
N GLY A 367 -25.88 -17.23 -23.39
CA GLY A 367 -25.64 -16.91 -24.80
C GLY A 367 -25.22 -15.46 -25.03
N GLY A 368 -25.04 -15.08 -26.30
CA GLY A 368 -24.71 -13.70 -26.67
C GLY A 368 -25.82 -12.75 -26.25
N GLN A 369 -25.45 -11.65 -25.59
CA GLN A 369 -26.34 -10.58 -25.18
C GLN A 369 -25.87 -9.27 -25.84
N GLU A 370 -26.78 -8.32 -26.07
CA GLU A 370 -26.39 -6.98 -26.52
C GLU A 370 -25.80 -6.17 -25.35
N ASN A 371 -26.38 -6.35 -24.16
CA ASN A 371 -26.01 -5.67 -22.93
C ASN A 371 -25.45 -6.68 -21.92
N TYR A 372 -24.33 -6.32 -21.28
CA TYR A 372 -23.69 -7.13 -20.25
C TYR A 372 -23.60 -6.35 -18.93
N PRO A 373 -23.79 -7.01 -17.78
CA PRO A 373 -23.50 -6.41 -16.47
C PRO A 373 -22.04 -5.95 -16.40
N ARG A 374 -21.80 -4.93 -15.57
CA ARG A 374 -20.46 -4.37 -15.38
C ARG A 374 -20.02 -4.57 -13.93
N VAL A 375 -18.86 -5.17 -13.75
CA VAL A 375 -18.13 -5.05 -12.49
C VAL A 375 -17.47 -3.68 -12.49
N CYS A 376 -17.51 -3.01 -11.34
CA CYS A 376 -16.84 -1.74 -11.09
C CYS A 376 -15.91 -1.87 -9.88
N LEU A 377 -14.68 -1.37 -10.02
CA LEU A 377 -13.70 -1.33 -8.95
C LEU A 377 -13.57 0.12 -8.46
N ARG A 378 -14.53 0.55 -7.62
CA ARG A 378 -14.57 1.91 -7.10
C ARG A 378 -13.71 2.03 -5.84
N ILE A 379 -12.70 2.89 -5.89
CA ILE A 379 -11.97 3.31 -4.69
C ILE A 379 -12.86 4.31 -3.96
N ASN A 380 -13.46 3.88 -2.86
CA ASN A 380 -14.17 4.79 -1.97
C ASN A 380 -13.13 5.64 -1.24
N GLU A 381 -13.02 6.90 -1.63
CA GLU A 381 -12.28 7.85 -0.81
C GLU A 381 -13.07 8.03 0.49
N PRO A 382 -12.42 7.92 1.66
CA PRO A 382 -13.08 8.26 2.90
C PRO A 382 -13.52 9.72 2.78
N GLU A 383 -14.82 9.93 2.57
CA GLU A 383 -15.40 11.26 2.57
C GLU A 383 -15.08 11.89 3.93
N ASP A 384 -14.55 13.11 3.93
CA ASP A 384 -14.40 13.85 5.17
C ASP A 384 -15.80 14.21 5.67
N LEU A 385 -16.36 13.31 6.48
CA LEU A 385 -17.71 13.43 7.05
C LEU A 385 -17.87 14.73 7.84
N LYS A 386 -16.77 15.26 8.40
CA LYS A 386 -16.76 16.54 9.10
C LYS A 386 -16.91 17.68 8.10
N ALA A 387 -16.10 17.71 7.04
CA ALA A 387 -16.24 18.71 5.97
C ALA A 387 -17.62 18.64 5.29
N LEU A 388 -18.17 17.43 5.11
CA LEU A 388 -19.51 17.22 4.57
C LEU A 388 -20.56 17.86 5.49
N VAL A 389 -20.54 17.60 6.80
CA VAL A 389 -21.46 18.20 7.78
C VAL A 389 -21.30 19.72 7.85
N GLU A 390 -20.07 20.23 7.92
CA GLU A 390 -19.78 21.67 7.96
C GLU A 390 -20.29 22.38 6.69
N SER A 391 -20.23 21.72 5.52
CA SER A 391 -20.77 22.26 4.26
C SER A 391 -22.30 22.14 4.16
N LEU A 392 -22.90 21.13 4.77
CA LEU A 392 -24.33 20.84 4.69
C LEU A 392 -25.17 21.75 5.58
N ILE A 393 -24.71 22.08 6.79
CA ILE A 393 -25.45 22.93 7.74
C ILE A 393 -25.86 24.27 7.08
N PRO A 394 -24.95 25.05 6.46
CA PRO A 394 -25.31 26.31 5.82
C PRO A 394 -26.18 26.17 4.56
N LEU A 395 -26.24 25.00 3.93
CA LEU A 395 -27.09 24.73 2.77
C LEU A 395 -28.51 24.37 3.22
N ILE A 396 -28.64 23.57 4.26
CA ILE A 396 -29.92 23.23 4.90
C ILE A 396 -30.57 24.50 5.48
N ASP A 397 -29.79 25.34 6.18
CA ASP A 397 -30.25 26.63 6.71
C ASP A 397 -30.72 27.58 5.60
N ARG A 398 -30.16 27.46 4.39
CA ARG A 398 -30.58 28.23 3.19
C ARG A 398 -31.73 27.57 2.41
N GLY A 399 -32.31 26.49 2.92
CA GLY A 399 -33.51 25.84 2.38
C GLY A 399 -33.26 24.63 1.48
N MET A 400 -32.03 24.09 1.44
CA MET A 400 -31.73 22.84 0.75
C MET A 400 -32.37 21.66 1.49
N LYS A 401 -33.18 20.86 0.79
CA LYS A 401 -33.87 19.70 1.36
C LYS A 401 -33.04 18.45 1.10
N VAL A 402 -32.51 17.84 2.17
CA VAL A 402 -31.79 16.57 2.13
C VAL A 402 -32.65 15.50 2.77
N GLN A 403 -32.73 14.32 2.16
CA GLN A 403 -33.44 13.19 2.76
C GLN A 403 -32.61 12.62 3.92
N MET A 404 -33.26 12.33 5.05
CA MET A 404 -32.56 11.85 6.25
C MET A 404 -31.92 10.46 6.04
N SER A 405 -32.49 9.62 5.18
CA SER A 405 -31.93 8.31 4.81
C SER A 405 -30.60 8.46 4.07
N GLU A 406 -30.49 9.41 3.13
CA GLU A 406 -29.24 9.64 2.39
C GLU A 406 -28.08 10.07 3.31
N LEU A 407 -28.39 10.87 4.34
CA LEU A 407 -27.38 11.25 5.34
C LEU A 407 -26.99 10.02 6.19
N ARG A 408 -27.96 9.26 6.68
CA ARG A 408 -27.70 8.05 7.48
C ARG A 408 -26.88 7.01 6.72
N ASP A 409 -27.21 6.77 5.45
CA ASP A 409 -26.47 5.86 4.57
C ASP A 409 -25.02 6.32 4.38
N LYS A 410 -24.79 7.63 4.20
CA LYS A 410 -23.44 8.21 4.14
C LYS A 410 -22.66 8.03 5.46
N PHE A 411 -23.33 8.09 6.60
CA PHE A 411 -22.73 7.86 7.92
C PHE A 411 -22.65 6.38 8.32
N GLY A 412 -23.20 5.46 7.52
CA GLY A 412 -23.28 4.03 7.85
C GLY A 412 -24.18 3.74 9.06
N LEU A 413 -25.12 4.63 9.37
CA LEU A 413 -26.04 4.49 10.50
C LEU A 413 -27.32 3.80 10.03
N ALA A 414 -27.70 2.70 10.68
CA ALA A 414 -28.97 2.05 10.42
C ALA A 414 -30.14 2.95 10.83
N GLU A 415 -31.30 2.79 10.18
CA GLU A 415 -32.53 3.41 10.67
C GLU A 415 -32.86 2.83 12.06
N PRO A 416 -33.20 3.68 13.05
CA PRO A 416 -33.57 3.18 14.37
C PRO A 416 -34.84 2.35 14.26
N GLU A 417 -34.81 1.13 14.79
CA GLU A 417 -35.99 0.29 14.93
C GLU A 417 -37.03 0.97 15.83
N GLU A 418 -38.30 0.61 15.66
CA GLU A 418 -39.41 1.18 16.43
C GLU A 418 -39.24 0.83 17.93
N GLY A 419 -38.79 1.82 18.73
CA GLY A 419 -38.50 1.65 20.16
C GLY A 419 -37.02 1.50 20.53
N ALA A 420 -36.08 1.64 19.60
CA ALA A 420 -34.65 1.68 19.90
C ALA A 420 -34.28 2.89 20.80
N GLU A 421 -33.32 2.72 21.71
CA GLU A 421 -32.78 3.82 22.50
C GLU A 421 -31.97 4.78 21.61
N ILE A 422 -32.48 6.00 21.41
CA ILE A 422 -31.88 7.02 20.54
C ILE A 422 -31.10 8.03 21.40
N LEU A 423 -29.88 8.38 20.96
CA LEU A 423 -29.13 9.50 21.54
C LEU A 423 -29.82 10.82 21.21
N LEU A 424 -30.34 11.49 22.25
CA LEU A 424 -30.99 12.79 22.12
C LEU A 424 -30.01 13.92 22.46
N PRO A 425 -30.14 15.10 21.84
CA PRO A 425 -29.33 16.26 22.22
C PRO A 425 -29.68 16.68 23.66
N VAL A 426 -28.66 17.08 24.43
CA VAL A 426 -28.78 17.45 25.86
C VAL A 426 -29.84 18.53 26.12
N ASN A 427 -30.16 19.36 25.12
CA ASN A 427 -31.18 20.40 25.21
C ASN A 427 -32.62 19.95 24.90
N ALA A 428 -32.86 18.69 24.52
CA ALA A 428 -34.21 18.18 24.25
C ALA A 428 -34.97 17.72 25.51
N GLN A 429 -34.36 17.74 26.69
CA GLN A 429 -35.02 17.34 27.95
C GLN A 429 -35.80 18.46 28.67
N SER A 430 -35.87 19.68 28.11
CA SER A 430 -36.63 20.80 28.71
C SER A 430 -37.83 21.19 27.86
N GLY A 431 -38.85 20.32 27.81
CA GLY A 431 -40.05 20.64 27.03
C GLY A 431 -41.21 19.65 27.13
N SER A 432 -41.72 19.35 28.34
CA SER A 432 -43.15 19.09 28.62
C SER A 432 -43.34 18.42 29.98
N TYR A 433 -43.38 19.23 31.04
CA TYR A 433 -44.12 18.85 32.24
C TYR A 433 -45.43 19.62 32.22
N ALA A 434 -46.49 18.96 31.72
CA ALA A 434 -47.84 19.41 31.97
C ALA A 434 -48.05 19.43 33.50
N MET A 435 -48.46 20.59 34.01
CA MET A 435 -48.86 20.82 35.40
C MET A 435 -49.88 19.75 35.84
N LEU A 436 -49.44 18.80 36.67
CA LEU A 436 -50.32 17.95 37.45
C LEU A 436 -50.27 18.42 38.92
N PRO A 437 -51.43 18.66 39.55
CA PRO A 437 -51.49 19.22 40.90
C PRO A 437 -50.94 18.24 41.93
N ALA A 438 -50.13 18.77 42.83
CA ALA A 438 -49.47 18.05 43.92
C ALA A 438 -50.50 17.36 44.82
N MET A 439 -50.45 16.02 44.87
CA MET A 439 -51.01 15.23 45.96
C MET A 439 -49.88 14.52 46.68
N ASN A 440 -49.51 15.08 47.83
CA ASN A 440 -48.60 14.48 48.78
C ASN A 440 -49.13 13.12 49.24
N ARG A 441 -48.40 12.04 48.97
CA ARG A 441 -48.21 10.97 49.96
C ARG A 441 -46.90 10.25 49.71
N GLU A 442 -46.01 10.46 50.66
CA GLU A 442 -44.73 9.81 50.92
C GLU A 442 -44.61 8.37 50.41
N GLN A 443 -43.81 8.18 49.37
CA GLN A 443 -42.98 6.99 49.18
C GLN A 443 -41.65 7.42 48.56
N ILE A 444 -40.70 7.75 49.44
CA ILE A 444 -39.30 7.94 49.08
C ILE A 444 -38.72 6.55 48.86
N ALA A 445 -38.37 6.23 47.60
CA ALA A 445 -37.53 5.08 47.30
C ALA A 445 -36.09 5.40 47.72
N LEU A 446 -35.62 4.67 48.71
CA LEU A 446 -34.44 4.95 49.55
C LEU A 446 -33.08 4.58 48.91
N ASN A 447 -32.95 4.53 47.57
CA ASN A 447 -31.77 3.92 46.93
C ASN A 447 -31.10 4.76 45.82
N ARG A 448 -30.87 6.05 46.06
CA ARG A 448 -29.78 6.79 45.38
C ARG A 448 -29.47 8.12 46.08
N THR A 449 -28.75 8.02 47.19
CA THR A 449 -27.96 9.14 47.70
C THR A 449 -26.60 8.57 48.03
N SER A 450 -25.66 8.69 47.10
CA SER A 450 -24.25 8.69 47.49
C SER A 450 -23.99 10.04 48.15
N PRO A 451 -23.33 10.10 49.32
CA PRO A 451 -22.89 11.38 49.87
C PRO A 451 -21.89 11.98 48.87
N GLN A 452 -22.06 13.27 48.58
CA GLN A 452 -21.10 14.05 47.81
C GLN A 452 -19.81 14.13 48.65
N ASP A 453 -18.67 13.72 48.09
CA ASP A 453 -17.40 13.72 48.82
C ASP A 453 -17.01 15.16 49.17
N ASP A 454 -16.41 15.37 50.35
CA ASP A 454 -15.96 16.69 50.81
C ASP A 454 -14.96 17.34 49.83
N ILE A 455 -14.26 16.51 49.04
CA ILE A 455 -13.36 16.91 47.94
C ILE A 455 -14.14 17.56 46.79
N ASP A 456 -15.34 17.07 46.47
CA ASP A 456 -16.17 17.61 45.39
C ASP A 456 -16.74 18.99 45.77
N GLN A 457 -17.04 19.23 47.06
CA GLN A 457 -17.45 20.55 47.54
C GLN A 457 -16.30 21.57 47.51
N LEU A 458 -15.08 21.19 47.92
CA LEU A 458 -13.89 22.05 47.80
C LEU A 458 -13.59 22.43 46.35
N THR A 459 -13.76 21.49 45.43
CA THR A 459 -13.51 21.71 44.01
C THR A 459 -14.55 22.68 43.43
N ALA A 460 -15.82 22.54 43.83
CA ALA A 460 -16.89 23.44 43.41
C ALA A 460 -16.71 24.86 43.95
N ASP A 461 -16.33 25.02 45.22
CA ASP A 461 -16.07 26.32 45.83
C ASP A 461 -14.85 27.01 45.22
N ALA A 462 -13.75 26.26 44.96
CA ALA A 462 -12.53 26.79 44.34
C ALA A 462 -12.74 27.30 42.90
N ILE A 463 -13.68 26.69 42.16
CA ILE A 463 -14.02 27.10 40.79
C ILE A 463 -14.98 28.30 40.79
N SER A 464 -15.75 28.51 41.87
CA SER A 464 -16.74 29.60 41.94
C SER A 464 -16.12 31.00 42.02
N ASP A 465 -14.94 31.13 42.64
CA ASP A 465 -14.20 32.39 42.81
C ASP A 465 -13.15 32.66 41.72
N TRP A 466 -13.12 31.83 40.66
CA TRP A 466 -12.14 31.97 39.58
C TRP A 466 -12.42 33.22 38.72
N GLN A 467 -11.73 34.32 39.02
CA GLN A 467 -11.67 35.48 38.11
C GLN A 467 -10.61 35.26 37.02
N ARG A 468 -10.92 35.72 35.80
CA ARG A 468 -10.09 35.52 34.60
C ARG A 468 -8.84 36.41 34.66
N VAL A 469 -7.78 35.96 35.36
CA VAL A 469 -6.50 36.70 35.52
C VAL A 469 -5.65 36.73 34.21
N GLY A 470 -6.11 36.06 33.15
CA GLY A 470 -5.33 35.84 31.93
C GLY A 470 -4.91 37.10 31.15
N THR A 471 -5.57 38.25 31.30
CA THR A 471 -5.24 39.41 30.45
C THR A 471 -3.91 40.09 30.82
N ALA A 472 -3.47 40.00 32.08
CA ALA A 472 -2.20 40.61 32.52
C ALA A 472 -0.98 39.83 32.03
N PHE A 473 -1.10 38.50 31.92
CA PHE A 473 0.00 37.61 31.51
C PHE A 473 0.07 37.42 29.99
N THR A 474 -1.09 37.39 29.30
CA THR A 474 -1.14 37.04 27.88
C THR A 474 -0.91 38.24 26.94
N ASN A 475 -1.31 39.45 27.33
CA ASN A 475 -1.16 40.64 26.48
C ASN A 475 0.31 41.01 26.17
N PRO A 476 1.24 40.98 27.14
CA PRO A 476 2.64 41.31 26.88
C PRO A 476 3.33 40.35 25.88
N VAL A 477 2.99 39.06 25.95
CA VAL A 477 3.51 38.02 25.04
C VAL A 477 2.95 38.21 23.63
N LEU A 478 1.66 38.53 23.51
CA LEU A 478 1.02 38.84 22.22
C LEU A 478 1.54 40.14 21.59
N ALA A 479 1.90 41.13 22.41
CA ALA A 479 2.53 42.36 21.93
C ALA A 479 3.92 42.09 21.34
N LEU A 480 4.76 41.30 22.04
CA LEU A 480 6.08 40.92 21.53
C LEU A 480 5.99 40.09 20.24
N ALA A 481 4.98 39.23 20.13
CA ALA A 481 4.75 38.43 18.92
C ALA A 481 4.36 39.29 17.70
N ASN A 482 3.72 40.44 17.92
CA ASN A 482 3.34 41.37 16.85
C ASN A 482 4.46 42.36 16.47
N GLU A 483 5.45 42.59 17.35
CA GLU A 483 6.57 43.50 17.07
C GLU A 483 7.73 42.83 16.31
N VAL A 484 7.78 41.49 16.26
CA VAL A 484 8.95 40.76 15.79
C VAL A 484 8.63 39.91 14.56
N ASP A 485 9.34 40.17 13.47
CA ASP A 485 9.07 39.56 12.15
C ASP A 485 9.69 38.15 11.98
N SER A 486 10.41 37.64 12.98
CA SER A 486 11.06 36.32 12.89
C SER A 486 11.04 35.53 14.21
N TYR A 487 10.89 34.22 14.08
CA TYR A 487 10.77 33.28 15.19
C TYR A 487 12.00 33.26 16.12
N GLU A 488 13.21 33.32 15.56
CA GLU A 488 14.45 33.36 16.35
C GLU A 488 14.59 34.65 17.17
N SER A 489 14.11 35.78 16.64
CA SER A 489 14.14 37.06 17.34
C SER A 489 13.10 37.13 18.46
N PHE A 490 11.96 36.45 18.28
CA PHE A 490 10.92 36.32 19.31
C PHE A 490 11.43 35.47 20.49
N LEU A 491 12.07 34.33 20.20
CA LEU A 491 12.67 33.47 21.24
C LEU A 491 13.80 34.17 22.02
N ALA A 492 14.60 35.00 21.36
CA ALA A 492 15.68 35.73 22.02
C ALA A 492 15.19 36.79 23.03
N ARG A 493 14.00 37.37 22.82
CA ARG A 493 13.43 38.43 23.67
C ARG A 493 12.45 37.93 24.74
N LEU A 494 12.03 36.67 24.64
CA LEU A 494 11.15 36.02 25.60
C LEU A 494 11.66 36.03 27.06
N PRO A 495 12.97 35.87 27.33
CA PRO A 495 13.51 35.95 28.69
C PRO A 495 13.39 37.34 29.33
N GLU A 496 13.44 38.42 28.54
CA GLU A 496 13.31 39.79 29.05
C GLU A 496 11.89 40.08 29.58
N LEU A 497 10.90 39.37 29.04
CA LEU A 497 9.50 39.45 29.45
C LEU A 497 9.24 38.80 30.81
N GLN A 498 10.04 37.79 31.15
CA GLN A 498 9.94 37.07 32.41
C GLN A 498 10.24 37.96 33.62
N ASP A 499 11.15 38.93 33.48
CA ASP A 499 11.51 39.87 34.54
C ASP A 499 10.40 40.90 34.85
N SER A 500 9.43 41.06 33.94
CA SER A 500 8.35 42.05 34.04
C SER A 500 7.00 41.48 34.54
N LEU A 501 6.90 40.15 34.65
CA LEU A 501 5.67 39.46 35.02
C LEU A 501 5.69 39.10 36.51
N ASP A 502 5.12 39.96 37.35
CA ASP A 502 4.95 39.71 38.78
C ASP A 502 3.83 38.67 39.02
N ALA A 503 4.21 37.45 39.42
CA ALA A 503 3.30 36.32 39.64
C ALA A 503 2.75 36.25 41.09
N GLY A 504 2.88 37.31 41.88
CA GLY A 504 2.54 37.33 43.30
C GLY A 504 1.09 36.94 43.63
N GLU A 505 0.09 37.46 42.91
CA GLU A 505 -1.32 37.16 43.17
C GLU A 505 -1.69 35.70 42.84
N PHE A 506 -1.10 35.13 41.79
CA PHE A 506 -1.35 33.75 41.39
C PHE A 506 -0.74 32.75 42.40
N VAL A 507 0.45 33.07 42.91
CA VAL A 507 1.13 32.24 43.91
C VAL A 507 0.41 32.27 45.26
N ASP A 508 -0.11 33.42 45.71
CA ASP A 508 -0.85 33.51 46.98
C ASP A 508 -2.18 32.73 46.95
N GLN A 509 -2.93 32.79 45.84
CA GLN A 509 -4.17 32.03 45.68
C GLN A 509 -3.93 30.51 45.67
N LEU A 510 -2.89 30.07 44.97
CA LEU A 510 -2.55 28.65 44.87
C LEU A 510 -2.00 28.12 46.20
N ALA A 511 -1.23 28.93 46.94
CA ALA A 511 -0.75 28.59 48.27
C ALA A 511 -1.91 28.43 49.29
N ARG A 512 -2.93 29.29 49.25
CA ARG A 512 -4.11 29.20 50.13
C ARG A 512 -4.93 27.93 49.87
N LEU A 513 -5.15 27.59 48.60
CA LEU A 513 -5.89 26.39 48.22
C LEU A 513 -5.14 25.11 48.59
N CYS A 514 -3.81 25.08 48.39
CA CYS A 514 -2.99 23.96 48.83
C CYS A 514 -2.98 23.82 50.37
N PHE A 515 -3.02 24.92 51.12
CA PHE A 515 -3.11 24.90 52.57
C PHE A 515 -4.47 24.37 53.07
N GLN A 516 -5.58 24.80 52.46
CA GLN A 516 -6.92 24.30 52.79
C GLN A 516 -7.06 22.80 52.47
N ALA A 517 -6.60 22.36 51.30
CA ALA A 517 -6.64 20.96 50.90
C ALA A 517 -5.83 20.07 51.87
N ARG A 518 -4.68 20.56 52.35
CA ARG A 518 -3.84 19.84 53.32
C ARG A 518 -4.49 19.79 54.71
N GLY A 519 -5.11 20.88 55.16
CA GLY A 519 -5.83 20.92 56.44
C GLY A 519 -7.03 19.98 56.49
N LEU A 520 -7.74 19.79 55.38
CA LEU A 520 -8.83 18.81 55.30
C LEU A 520 -8.33 17.36 55.26
N GLY A 521 -7.20 17.11 54.61
CA GLY A 521 -6.53 15.80 54.64
C GLY A 521 -6.07 15.39 56.04
N ASP A 522 -5.51 16.32 56.82
CA ASP A 522 -5.02 16.02 58.17
C ASP A 522 -6.15 15.84 59.20
N VAL A 523 -7.36 16.39 58.97
CA VAL A 523 -8.53 16.23 59.85
C VAL A 523 -9.27 14.90 59.61
N SER A 524 -9.08 14.29 58.45
CA SER A 524 -9.72 13.02 58.07
C SER A 524 -8.87 11.78 58.39
N ASP A 525 -7.67 11.97 58.96
CA ASP A 525 -6.70 10.92 59.30
C ASP A 525 -6.60 10.59 60.83
N GLU A 526 -7.57 11.01 61.67
CA GLU A 526 -7.73 10.52 63.06
C GLU A 526 -8.77 9.41 63.24
#